data_AF-A0A7X7P751-F1
#
_entry.id   AF-A0A7X7P751-F1
#
_cell.length_a   1.000
_cell.length_b   1.000
_cell.length_c   1.000
_cell.angle_alpha   90.00
_cell.angle_beta   90.00
_cell.angle_gamma   90.00
#
_symmetry.space_group_name_H-M   'P 1'
#
loop_
_entity.id
_entity.type
_entity.pdbx_description
1 polymer ?
#
loop_
_entity_poly.entity_id
_entity_poly.type
_entity_poly.pdbx_seq_one_letter_code
_entity_poly.pdbx_strand_id
1 'polypeptide(L)'
;MIQIISLIVIFGVLSAASIVLSGNRGLISGDISGKNFLQLLLDIRFILAMILAVGSRFTFIFINNSLLKFPNLANNSTTITTFVTASSYVFIIAANFLFLNERLTVQQAVGATLVMIGIIVMMR
;
A
#
# COMPACT_ATOMS: atom_id res chain seq x y z
N MET A 1 7.71 -20.03 2.55
CA MET A 1 6.25 -19.81 2.53
C MET A 1 5.79 -18.91 3.67
N ILE A 2 5.87 -19.32 4.94
CA ILE A 2 5.48 -18.50 6.11
C ILE A 2 6.15 -17.11 6.11
N GLN A 3 7.46 -17.06 5.87
CA GLN A 3 8.19 -15.78 5.79
C GLN A 3 7.63 -14.82 4.73
N ILE A 4 7.20 -15.33 3.57
CA ILE A 4 6.63 -14.52 2.49
C ILE A 4 5.25 -13.99 2.91
N ILE A 5 4.42 -14.85 3.52
CA ILE A 5 3.11 -14.45 4.04
C ILE A 5 3.27 -13.34 5.10
N SER A 6 4.21 -13.50 6.04
CA SER A 6 4.51 -12.47 7.04
C SER A 6 4.94 -11.15 6.39
N LEU A 7 5.80 -11.20 5.37
CA LEU A 7 6.21 -9.99 4.64
C LEU A 7 5.04 -9.32 3.91
N ILE A 8 4.10 -10.08 3.34
CA ILE A 8 2.91 -9.54 2.68
C ILE A 8 2.03 -8.78 3.68
N VAL A 9 1.81 -9.37 4.86
CA VAL A 9 1.04 -8.71 5.92
C VAL A 9 1.74 -7.43 6.39
N ILE A 10 3.06 -7.48 6.63
CA ILE A 10 3.85 -6.31 7.02
C ILE A 10 3.77 -5.23 5.93
N PHE A 11 3.90 -5.61 4.66
CA PHE A 11 3.77 -4.68 3.53
C PHE A 11 2.41 -3.99 3.54
N GLY A 12 1.32 -4.76 3.64
CA GLY A 12 -0.05 -4.23 3.68
C GLY A 12 -0.27 -3.27 4.84
N VAL A 13 0.18 -3.64 6.04
CA VAL A 13 0.05 -2.80 7.25
C VAL A 13 0.87 -1.51 7.13
N LEU A 14 2.13 -1.58 6.68
CA LEU A 14 2.97 -0.40 6.51
C LEU A 14 2.40 0.56 5.46
N SER A 15 1.90 0.03 4.34
CA SER A 15 1.23 0.83 3.30
C SER A 15 -0.07 1.45 3.78
N ALA A 16 -0.90 0.71 4.52
CA ALA A 16 -2.14 1.24 5.06
C ALA A 16 -1.89 2.31 6.14
N ALA A 17 -0.93 2.09 7.02
CA ALA A 17 -0.56 3.04 8.08
C ALA A 17 0.00 4.35 7.52
N SER A 18 0.84 4.30 6.47
CA SER A 18 1.34 5.51 5.82
C SER A 18 0.23 6.33 5.18
N ILE A 19 -0.79 5.66 4.59
CA ILE A 19 -1.96 6.32 4.01
C ILE A 19 -2.82 6.96 5.11
N VAL A 20 -3.11 6.26 6.20
CA VAL A 20 -3.90 6.82 7.31
C VAL A 20 -3.24 8.07 7.91
N LEU A 21 -1.93 8.03 8.11
CA LEU A 21 -1.20 9.16 8.70
C LEU A 21 -1.10 10.35 7.77
N SER A 22 -0.91 10.12 6.47
CA SER A 22 -0.86 11.19 5.46
C SER A 22 -2.24 11.74 5.12
N GLY A 23 -3.28 10.90 5.15
CA GLY A 23 -4.68 11.25 4.82
C GLY A 23 -5.39 12.11 5.86
N ASN A 24 -4.69 12.56 6.92
CA ASN A 24 -5.29 13.48 7.88
C ASN A 24 -5.65 14.81 7.17
N ARG A 25 -6.94 15.14 7.15
CA ARG A 25 -7.45 16.33 6.45
C ARG A 25 -6.75 17.62 6.87
N GLY A 26 -6.28 17.73 8.12
CA GLY A 26 -5.51 18.89 8.58
C GLY A 26 -4.18 19.12 7.85
N LEU A 27 -3.61 18.08 7.22
CA LEU A 27 -2.39 18.18 6.40
C LEU A 27 -2.69 18.51 4.93
N ILE A 28 -3.85 18.07 4.41
CA ILE A 28 -4.17 18.12 2.96
C ILE A 28 -5.13 19.27 2.60
N SER A 29 -6.00 19.71 3.52
CA SER A 29 -7.03 20.72 3.24
C SER A 29 -6.54 22.17 3.39
N GLY A 30 -5.25 22.39 3.60
CA GLY A 30 -4.65 23.72 3.76
C GLY A 30 -4.21 24.33 2.42
N ASP A 31 -4.12 25.66 2.37
CA ASP A 31 -3.56 26.39 1.23
C ASP A 31 -2.07 26.05 1.07
N ILE A 32 -1.67 25.57 -0.12
CA ILE A 32 -0.29 25.13 -0.42
C ILE A 32 0.58 26.35 -0.75
N SER A 33 0.62 27.31 0.18
CA SER A 33 1.61 28.39 0.17
C SER A 33 2.99 27.81 0.52
N GLY A 34 4.07 28.37 -0.03
CA GLY A 34 5.43 27.87 0.19
C GLY A 34 5.84 27.74 1.66
N LYS A 35 5.27 28.58 2.55
CA LYS A 35 5.46 28.49 4.00
C LYS A 35 4.76 27.26 4.61
N ASN A 36 3.55 26.95 4.17
CA ASN A 36 2.78 25.79 4.63
C ASN A 36 3.37 24.49 4.09
N PHE A 37 3.94 24.50 2.89
CA PHE A 37 4.67 23.37 2.32
C PHE A 37 5.90 22.98 3.17
N LEU A 38 6.71 23.97 3.57
CA LEU A 38 7.85 23.76 4.47
C LEU A 38 7.42 23.22 5.84
N GLN A 39 6.31 23.74 6.38
CA GLN A 39 5.75 23.28 7.65
C GLN A 39 5.23 21.83 7.55
N LEU A 40 4.65 21.45 6.41
CA LEU A 40 4.21 20.08 6.15
C LEU A 40 5.40 19.10 6.10
N LEU A 41 6.53 19.48 5.49
CA LEU A 41 7.74 18.65 5.46
C LEU A 41 8.33 18.41 6.87
N LEU A 42 8.11 19.35 7.80
CA LEU A 42 8.57 19.26 9.19
C LEU A 42 7.53 18.66 10.13
N ASP A 43 6.33 18.35 9.65
CA ASP A 43 5.29 17.74 10.46
C ASP A 43 5.66 16.29 10.81
N ILE A 44 5.61 15.95 12.10
CA ILE A 44 6.01 14.64 12.59
C ILE A 44 5.16 13.51 12.02
N ARG A 45 3.87 13.75 11.76
CA ARG A 45 2.97 12.74 11.19
C ARG A 45 3.29 12.52 9.73
N PHE A 46 3.60 13.59 9.00
CA PHE A 46 4.06 13.50 7.61
C PHE A 46 5.40 12.74 7.51
N ILE A 47 6.38 13.07 8.37
CA ILE A 47 7.66 12.37 8.42
C ILE A 47 7.46 10.89 8.75
N LEU A 48 6.63 10.56 9.74
CA LEU A 48 6.36 9.18 10.13
C LEU A 48 5.63 8.43 9.01
N ALA A 49 4.67 9.06 8.32
CA ALA A 49 4.03 8.50 7.13
C ALA A 49 5.06 8.21 6.02
N MET A 50 6.01 9.12 5.77
CA MET A 50 7.09 8.91 4.81
C MET A 50 7.99 7.73 5.19
N ILE A 51 8.39 7.62 6.46
CA ILE A 51 9.21 6.50 6.94
C ILE A 51 8.48 5.16 6.73
N LEU A 52 7.19 5.10 7.07
CA LEU A 52 6.38 3.89 6.84
C LEU A 52 6.21 3.59 5.34
N ALA A 53 6.03 4.61 4.51
CA ALA A 53 5.95 4.45 3.06
C ALA A 53 7.25 3.87 2.49
N VAL A 54 8.40 4.41 2.90
CA VAL A 54 9.72 3.87 2.53
C VAL A 54 9.90 2.45 3.05
N GLY A 55 9.49 2.18 4.29
CA GLY A 55 9.47 0.83 4.87
C GLY A 55 8.69 -0.16 4.01
N SER A 56 7.50 0.21 3.56
CA SER A 56 6.68 -0.63 2.67
C SER A 56 7.41 -0.94 1.35
N ARG A 57 8.16 0.02 0.79
CA ARG A 57 8.96 -0.21 -0.42
C ARG A 57 10.10 -1.19 -0.19
N PHE A 58 10.78 -1.10 0.95
CA PHE A 58 11.79 -2.09 1.32
C PHE A 58 11.17 -3.48 1.51
N THR A 59 10.04 -3.59 2.20
CA THR A 59 9.33 -4.88 2.34
C THR A 59 8.95 -5.47 0.98
N PHE A 60 8.46 -4.64 0.04
CA PHE A 60 8.16 -5.09 -1.31
C PHE A 60 9.40 -5.61 -2.07
N ILE A 61 10.54 -4.94 -1.94
CA ILE A 61 11.81 -5.42 -2.51
C ILE A 61 12.22 -6.76 -1.89
N PHE A 62 12.07 -6.93 -0.57
CA PHE A 62 12.35 -8.20 0.09
C PHE A 62 11.42 -9.32 -0.38
N ILE A 63 10.13 -9.05 -0.56
CA ILE A 63 9.17 -10.03 -1.11
C ILE A 63 9.62 -10.48 -2.51
N ASN A 64 9.92 -9.53 -3.39
CA ASN A 64 10.40 -9.82 -4.75
C ASN A 64 11.66 -10.67 -4.74
N ASN A 65 12.66 -10.28 -3.95
CA ASN A 65 13.93 -11.02 -3.85
C ASN A 65 13.70 -12.42 -3.28
N SER A 66 12.85 -12.57 -2.26
CA SER A 66 12.49 -13.87 -1.70
C SER A 66 11.79 -14.79 -2.72
N LEU A 67 10.96 -14.26 -3.61
CA LEU A 67 10.28 -15.05 -4.64
C LEU A 67 11.25 -15.59 -5.70
N LEU A 68 12.24 -14.79 -6.09
CA LEU A 68 13.27 -15.19 -7.06
C LEU A 68 14.18 -16.32 -6.55
N LYS A 69 14.30 -16.51 -5.24
CA LYS A 69 15.11 -17.58 -4.64
C LYS A 69 14.48 -18.97 -4.76
N PHE A 70 13.20 -19.07 -5.11
CA PHE A 70 12.50 -20.35 -5.29
C PHE A 70 12.21 -20.58 -6.77
N PRO A 71 12.80 -21.61 -7.41
CA PRO A 71 12.70 -21.80 -8.87
C PRO A 71 11.25 -21.94 -9.38
N ASN A 72 10.37 -22.58 -8.60
CA ASN A 72 8.95 -22.71 -8.95
C ASN A 72 8.17 -21.38 -8.83
N LEU A 73 8.64 -20.43 -8.03
CA LEU A 73 7.99 -19.13 -7.82
C LEU A 73 8.62 -18.03 -8.70
N ALA A 74 9.88 -18.21 -9.14
CA ALA A 74 10.60 -17.26 -9.98
C ALA A 74 9.93 -17.08 -11.35
N ASN A 75 9.47 -18.17 -11.98
CA ASN A 75 8.77 -18.11 -13.27
C ASN A 75 7.45 -17.31 -13.21
N ASN A 76 6.80 -17.29 -12.03
CA ASN A 76 5.54 -16.58 -11.79
C ASN A 76 5.72 -15.34 -10.91
N SER A 77 6.95 -14.84 -10.74
CA SER A 77 7.28 -13.79 -9.76
C SER A 77 6.49 -12.50 -9.99
N THR A 78 6.33 -12.07 -11.25
CA THR A 78 5.54 -10.90 -11.62
C THR A 78 4.07 -11.05 -11.23
N THR A 79 3.50 -12.22 -11.47
CA THR A 79 2.09 -12.49 -11.17
C THR A 79 1.87 -12.53 -9.65
N ILE A 80 2.76 -13.19 -8.91
CA ILE A 80 2.69 -13.26 -7.45
C ILE A 80 2.86 -11.87 -6.84
N THR A 81 3.79 -11.06 -7.33
CA THR A 81 4.02 -9.71 -6.79
C THR A 81 2.88 -8.76 -7.09
N THR A 82 2.25 -8.89 -8.26
CA THR A 82 1.01 -8.16 -8.59
C THR A 82 -0.13 -8.57 -7.66
N PHE A 83 -0.29 -9.87 -7.38
CA PHE A 83 -1.25 -10.37 -6.40
C PHE A 83 -0.96 -9.81 -4.99
N VAL A 84 0.31 -9.79 -4.57
CA VAL A 84 0.71 -9.19 -3.29
C VAL A 84 0.34 -7.71 -3.23
N THR A 85 0.61 -6.94 -4.29
CA THR A 85 0.22 -5.53 -4.36
C THR A 85 -1.30 -5.36 -4.27
N ALA A 86 -2.08 -6.17 -4.99
CA ALA A 86 -3.53 -6.08 -4.90
C ALA A 86 -4.07 -6.47 -3.52
N SER A 87 -3.44 -7.43 -2.85
CA SER A 87 -3.82 -7.82 -1.49
C SER A 87 -3.65 -6.68 -0.48
N SER A 88 -2.72 -5.74 -0.72
CA SER A 88 -2.56 -4.57 0.15
C SER A 88 -3.75 -3.62 0.09
N TYR A 89 -4.52 -3.60 -1.01
CA TYR A 89 -5.74 -2.80 -1.10
C TYR A 89 -6.77 -3.17 -0.05
N VAL A 90 -6.84 -4.43 0.38
CA VAL A 90 -7.73 -4.85 1.47
C VAL A 90 -7.37 -4.12 2.77
N PHE A 91 -6.09 -4.04 3.09
CA PHE A 91 -5.61 -3.32 4.27
C PHE A 91 -5.87 -1.82 4.16
N ILE A 92 -5.66 -1.24 2.98
CA ILE A 92 -5.88 0.19 2.73
C ILE A 92 -7.36 0.55 2.85
N ILE A 93 -8.25 -0.25 2.27
CA ILE A 93 -9.70 -0.08 2.36
C ILE A 93 -10.16 -0.19 3.83
N ALA A 94 -9.70 -1.21 4.55
CA ALA A 94 -10.04 -1.40 5.95
C ALA A 94 -9.57 -0.20 6.79
N ALA A 95 -8.35 0.28 6.55
CA ALA A 95 -7.79 1.42 7.26
C ALA A 95 -8.52 2.74 6.95
N ASN A 96 -8.90 2.97 5.69
CA ASN A 96 -9.72 4.12 5.30
C ASN A 96 -11.10 4.11 5.99
N PHE A 97 -11.75 2.95 6.04
CA PHE A 97 -13.04 2.80 6.71
C PHE A 97 -12.95 3.04 8.22
N LEU A 98 -11.95 2.45 8.89
CA LEU A 98 -11.81 2.51 10.35
C LEU A 98 -11.25 3.83 10.88
N PHE A 99 -10.26 4.42 10.20
CA PHE A 99 -9.53 5.58 10.72
C PHE A 99 -9.90 6.91 10.06
N LEU A 100 -10.23 6.89 8.76
CA LEU A 100 -10.51 8.11 8.00
C LEU A 100 -12.03 8.34 7.79
N ASN A 101 -12.87 7.38 8.19
CA ASN A 101 -14.33 7.38 7.99
C ASN A 101 -14.72 7.59 6.51
N GLU A 102 -13.83 7.23 5.58
CA GLU A 102 -14.08 7.32 4.15
C GLU A 102 -14.76 6.03 3.69
N ARG A 103 -15.91 6.18 3.04
CA ARG A 103 -16.65 5.05 2.47
C ARG A 103 -16.15 4.81 1.05
N LEU A 104 -16.00 3.54 0.71
CA LEU A 104 -15.77 3.10 -0.65
C LEU A 104 -16.86 3.65 -1.57
N THR A 105 -16.46 4.41 -2.58
CA THR A 105 -17.37 4.81 -3.65
C THR A 105 -17.61 3.64 -4.59
N VAL A 106 -18.74 3.63 -5.29
CA VAL A 106 -19.06 2.62 -6.31
C VAL A 106 -17.96 2.55 -7.38
N GLN A 107 -17.37 3.70 -7.75
CA GLN A 107 -16.26 3.78 -8.69
C GLN A 107 -15.00 3.05 -8.19
N GLN A 108 -14.64 3.24 -6.92
CA GLN A 108 -13.49 2.55 -6.31
C GLN A 108 -13.73 1.04 -6.19
N ALA A 109 -14.97 0.64 -5.86
CA ALA A 109 -15.34 -0.77 -5.81
C ALA A 109 -15.22 -1.45 -7.18
N VAL A 110 -15.78 -0.83 -8.22
CA VAL A 110 -15.68 -1.33 -9.61
C VAL A 110 -14.23 -1.39 -10.08
N GLY A 111 -13.43 -0.35 -9.79
CA GLY A 111 -12.00 -0.32 -10.11
C GLY A 111 -11.22 -1.46 -9.43
N ALA A 112 -11.47 -1.69 -8.14
CA ALA A 112 -10.84 -2.78 -7.40
C ALA A 112 -11.22 -4.16 -7.97
N THR A 113 -12.49 -4.36 -8.34
CA THR A 113 -12.94 -5.60 -8.98
C THR A 113 -12.26 -5.83 -10.34
N LEU A 114 -12.14 -4.78 -11.17
CA LEU A 114 -11.45 -4.88 -12.46
C LEU A 114 -9.98 -5.27 -12.32
N VAL A 115 -9.27 -4.67 -11.35
CA VAL A 115 -7.87 -5.03 -11.06
C VAL A 115 -7.76 -6.50 -10.63
N MET A 116 -8.65 -6.96 -9.75
CA MET A 116 -8.68 -8.37 -9.32
C MET A 116 -8.94 -9.33 -10.49
N ILE A 117 -9.87 -9.01 -11.38
CA ILE A 117 -10.13 -9.79 -12.60
C ILE A 117 -8.88 -9.82 -13.49
N GLY A 118 -8.24 -8.67 -13.72
CA GLY A 118 -7.02 -8.58 -14.52
C GLY A 118 -5.90 -9.49 -13.99
N ILE A 119 -5.74 -9.56 -12.66
CA ILE A 119 -4.77 -10.46 -12.01
C ILE A 119 -5.14 -11.92 -12.24
N ILE A 120 -6.41 -12.30 -12.08
CA ILE A 120 -6.88 -13.67 -12.31
C ILE A 120 -6.65 -14.09 -13.77
N VAL A 121 -6.86 -13.18 -14.72
CA VAL A 121 -6.60 -13.45 -16.15
C VAL A 121 -5.09 -13.61 -16.42
N MET A 122 -4.23 -12.75 -15.85
CA MET A 122 -2.77 -12.89 -15.92
C MET A 122 -2.22 -14.15 -15.24
N MET A 123 -2.98 -14.76 -14.33
CA MET A 123 -2.61 -16.00 -13.63
C MET A 123 -2.84 -17.26 -14.47
N ARG A 124 -3.53 -17.16 -15.62
CA ARG A 124 -3.64 -18.25 -16.60
C ARG A 124 -2.52 -18.15 -17.63
#